data_AF-A0A8J2QW23-F1
#
_entry.id   AF-A0A8J2QW23-F1
#
_cell.length_a   1.000
_cell.length_b   1.000
_cell.length_c   1.000
_cell.angle_alpha   90.00
_cell.angle_beta   90.00
_cell.angle_gamma   90.00
#
_symmetry.space_group_name_H-M   'P 1'
#
loop_
_entity.id
_entity.type
_entity.pdbx_description
1 polymer ?
#
loop_
_entity_poly.entity_id
_entity_poly.type
_entity_poly.pdbx_seq_one_letter_code
_entity_poly.pdbx_strand_id
1 'polypeptide(L)'
;MSQILKCSVNWCDSTSENCTENGEDVTFHTFPKCQNIRDTWIDACKNDDEDWKPSQDSVICSRHFTDDCFRQTKPRRMKFKSTPTLHLPKKIVWERSLRDQVMMDYLRALNDKRRLIKLLKEKLLMERRHDRRKT
;
A
#
# COMPACT_ATOMS: atom_id res chain seq x y z
N MET A 1 10.84 31.88 -2.69
CA MET A 1 9.65 31.39 -1.97
C MET A 1 10.08 30.11 -1.27
N SER A 2 10.04 30.06 0.05
CA SER A 2 10.29 28.84 0.82
C SER A 2 9.21 27.82 0.47
N GLN A 3 9.64 26.65 -0.01
CA GLN A 3 8.72 25.54 -0.31
C GLN A 3 8.06 25.08 0.98
N ILE A 4 6.72 25.04 0.99
CA ILE A 4 5.95 24.50 2.12
C ILE A 4 6.02 22.98 2.04
N LEU A 5 6.52 22.34 3.09
CA LEU A 5 6.56 20.88 3.18
C LEU A 5 5.21 20.38 3.68
N LYS A 6 4.66 19.35 3.02
CA LYS A 6 3.42 18.66 3.42
C LYS A 6 3.72 17.19 3.71
N CYS A 7 3.20 16.68 4.83
CA CYS A 7 3.34 15.27 5.16
C CYS A 7 2.68 14.38 4.09
N SER A 8 3.38 13.33 3.66
CA SER A 8 2.88 12.37 2.67
C SER A 8 1.96 11.30 3.25
N VAL A 9 1.80 11.21 4.58
CA VAL A 9 0.87 10.27 5.20
C VAL A 9 -0.56 10.73 4.99
N ASN A 10 -1.40 9.85 4.43
CA ASN A 10 -2.80 10.15 4.20
C ASN A 10 -3.47 10.56 5.52
N TRP A 11 -4.35 11.56 5.47
CA TRP A 11 -5.03 12.16 6.63
C TRP A 11 -4.14 12.94 7.61
N CYS A 12 -2.87 13.19 7.29
CA CYS A 12 -2.00 14.05 8.08
C CYS A 12 -1.93 15.47 7.50
N ASP A 13 -2.50 16.44 8.22
CA ASP A 13 -2.54 17.85 7.82
C ASP A 13 -1.30 18.65 8.26
N SER A 14 -0.24 17.95 8.69
CA SER A 14 1.01 18.60 9.09
C SER A 14 1.70 19.22 7.89
N THR A 15 1.75 20.55 7.87
CA THR A 15 2.59 21.33 6.96
C THR A 15 3.64 22.10 7.74
N SER A 16 4.77 22.43 7.12
CA SER A 16 5.82 23.21 7.78
C SER A 16 5.32 24.56 8.28
N GLU A 17 4.36 25.16 7.59
CA GLU A 17 3.71 26.42 7.96
C GLU A 17 2.84 26.27 9.21
N ASN A 18 1.85 25.38 9.17
CA ASN A 18 0.92 25.16 10.29
C ASN A 18 1.64 24.70 11.57
N CYS A 19 2.65 23.82 11.44
CA CYS A 19 3.44 23.40 12.60
C CYS A 19 4.22 24.58 13.21
N THR A 20 4.72 25.50 12.37
CA THR A 20 5.46 26.69 12.84
C THR A 20 4.50 27.68 13.50
N GLU A 21 3.35 27.96 12.89
CA GLU A 21 2.33 28.87 13.42
C GLU A 21 1.79 28.42 14.78
N ASN A 22 1.59 27.12 14.96
CA ASN A 22 1.12 26.54 16.22
C ASN A 22 2.24 26.32 17.25
N GLY A 23 3.50 26.65 16.93
CA GLY A 23 4.65 26.47 17.83
C GLY A 23 5.00 25.00 18.10
N GLU A 24 4.72 24.10 17.17
CA GLU A 24 4.96 22.67 17.31
C GLU A 24 6.38 22.28 16.91
N ASP A 25 7.06 21.46 17.71
CA ASP A 25 8.38 20.90 17.39
C ASP A 25 8.26 19.69 16.44
N VAL A 26 7.75 19.93 15.23
CA VAL A 26 7.56 18.90 14.19
C VAL A 26 8.59 19.06 13.09
N THR A 27 9.37 18.00 12.86
CA THR A 27 10.39 17.96 11.80
C THR A 27 9.92 17.12 10.62
N PHE A 28 10.37 17.47 9.42
CA PHE A 28 10.01 16.78 8.17
C PHE A 28 11.21 16.00 7.64
N HIS A 29 11.00 14.74 7.27
CA HIS A 29 12.05 13.82 6.88
C HIS A 29 11.81 13.26 5.48
N THR A 30 12.81 13.35 4.62
CA THR A 30 12.77 12.83 3.25
C THR A 30 12.85 11.30 3.24
N PHE A 31 12.29 10.71 2.19
CA PHE A 31 12.31 9.26 2.02
C PHE A 31 13.73 8.70 1.95
N PRO A 32 14.01 7.56 2.59
CA PRO A 32 15.33 6.95 2.60
C PRO A 32 15.73 6.44 1.21
N LYS A 33 17.05 6.45 0.93
CA LYS A 33 17.61 5.92 -0.34
C LYS A 33 17.54 4.40 -0.46
N CYS A 34 17.52 3.69 0.67
CA CYS A 34 17.48 2.23 0.68
C CYS A 34 16.07 1.75 0.34
N GLN A 35 15.94 0.96 -0.73
CA GLN A 35 14.66 0.52 -1.30
C GLN A 35 13.74 -0.13 -0.26
N ASN A 36 14.22 -1.13 0.49
CA ASN A 36 13.37 -1.87 1.43
C ASN A 36 12.74 -0.97 2.52
N ILE A 37 13.52 0.00 3.03
CA ILE A 37 13.02 0.95 4.04
C ILE A 37 12.07 1.95 3.37
N ARG A 38 12.40 2.39 2.16
CA ARG A 38 11.57 3.30 1.38
C ARG A 38 10.20 2.71 1.09
N ASP A 39 10.15 1.44 0.69
CA ASP A 39 8.90 0.72 0.44
C ASP A 39 8.03 0.65 1.70
N THR A 40 8.66 0.44 2.86
CA THR A 40 7.95 0.47 4.15
C THR A 40 7.33 1.85 4.45
N TRP A 41 8.01 2.94 4.08
CA TRP A 41 7.48 4.29 4.24
C TRP A 41 6.34 4.58 3.24
N ILE A 42 6.46 4.11 2.00
CA ILE A 42 5.41 4.23 0.97
C ILE A 42 4.15 3.52 1.45
N ASP A 43 4.30 2.29 1.94
CA ASP A 43 3.22 1.49 2.53
C ASP A 43 2.51 2.20 3.70
N ALA A 44 3.28 2.93 4.51
CA ALA A 44 2.76 3.70 5.63
C ALA A 44 1.98 4.93 5.21
N CYS A 45 2.29 5.51 4.04
CA CYS A 45 1.58 6.69 3.53
C CYS A 45 0.15 6.38 3.09
N LYS A 46 -0.14 5.14 2.66
CA LYS A 46 -1.43 4.70 2.12
C LYS A 46 -2.13 5.75 1.26
N ASN A 47 -1.49 6.10 0.16
CA ASN A 47 -2.20 6.78 -0.89
C ASN A 47 -3.15 5.77 -1.55
N ASP A 48 -4.40 6.19 -1.78
CA ASP A 48 -5.42 5.35 -2.45
C ASP A 48 -5.07 5.08 -3.93
N ASP A 49 -4.02 5.74 -4.42
CA ASP A 49 -3.41 5.55 -5.73
C ASP A 49 -2.26 4.52 -5.61
N GLU A 50 -2.48 3.31 -6.14
CA GLU A 50 -1.50 2.22 -6.17
C GLU A 50 -0.22 2.59 -6.95
N ASP A 51 -0.29 3.55 -7.86
CA ASP A 51 0.84 3.99 -8.68
C ASP A 51 1.60 5.18 -8.06
N TRP A 52 1.15 5.69 -6.91
CA TRP A 52 1.80 6.82 -6.25
C TRP A 52 3.23 6.50 -5.83
N LYS A 53 4.15 7.41 -6.15
CA LYS A 53 5.56 7.32 -5.77
C LYS A 53 6.03 8.63 -5.14
N PRO A 54 6.84 8.57 -4.08
CA PRO A 54 7.38 9.77 -3.46
C PRO A 54 8.35 10.48 -4.42
N SER A 55 8.17 11.79 -4.56
CA SER A 55 9.11 12.69 -5.21
C SER A 55 10.31 13.00 -4.30
N GLN A 56 11.29 13.75 -4.80
CA GLN A 56 12.44 14.19 -4.00
C GLN A 56 12.03 15.09 -2.81
N ASP A 57 10.93 15.82 -2.95
CA ASP A 57 10.38 16.73 -1.94
C ASP A 57 9.34 16.06 -1.04
N SER A 58 9.03 14.78 -1.30
CA SER A 58 8.10 14.03 -0.45
C SER A 58 8.72 13.77 0.91
N VAL A 59 7.95 14.02 1.97
CA VAL A 59 8.42 13.97 3.36
C VAL A 59 7.37 13.39 4.29
N ILE A 60 7.81 12.77 5.37
CA ILE A 60 6.94 12.36 6.49
C ILE A 60 7.34 13.16 7.74
N CYS A 61 6.35 13.66 8.47
CA CYS A 61 6.60 14.43 9.69
C CYS A 61 6.96 13.52 10.88
N SER A 62 7.65 14.08 11.88
CA SER A 62 8.15 13.36 13.05
C SER A 62 7.06 12.66 13.88
N ARG A 63 5.79 13.10 13.79
CA ARG A 63 4.63 12.53 14.50
C ARG A 63 4.37 11.05 14.20
N HIS A 64 4.88 10.57 13.06
CA HIS A 64 4.71 9.18 12.64
C HIS A 64 5.84 8.26 13.12
N PHE A 65 6.86 8.81 13.79
CA PHE A 65 8.00 8.07 14.29
C PHE A 65 8.04 8.13 15.81
N THR A 66 8.47 7.04 16.43
CA THR A 66 8.78 7.00 17.85
C THR A 66 10.06 7.78 18.15
N ASP A 67 10.23 8.29 19.37
CA ASP A 67 11.40 9.12 19.72
C ASP A 67 12.74 8.36 19.58
N ASP A 68 12.74 7.04 19.77
CA ASP A 68 13.90 6.18 19.58
C ASP A 68 14.35 6.07 18.11
N CYS A 69 13.50 6.44 17.14
CA CYS A 69 13.87 6.56 15.73
C CYS A 69 14.84 7.71 15.47
N PHE A 70 15.04 8.62 16.43
CA PHE A 70 15.91 9.79 16.29
C PHE A 70 17.20 9.65 17.09
N ARG A 71 18.27 10.22 16.56
CA ARG A 71 19.52 10.43 17.29
C ARG A 71 19.34 11.64 18.20
N GLN A 72 19.93 11.57 19.40
CA GLN A 72 20.02 12.70 20.34
C GLN A 72 21.07 13.72 19.86
N THR A 73 20.91 14.23 18.64
CA THR A 73 21.78 15.25 18.04
C THR A 73 20.93 16.43 17.60
N LYS A 74 21.51 17.63 17.55
CA LYS A 74 20.90 18.81 16.91
C LYS A 74 21.64 19.11 15.59
N PRO A 75 20.97 19.15 14.42
CA PRO A 75 19.54 18.93 14.20
C PRO A 75 19.13 17.47 14.47
N ARG A 76 17.84 17.27 14.80
CA ARG A 76 17.24 15.95 15.07
C ARG A 76 17.36 15.09 13.81
N ARG A 77 18.30 14.14 13.80
CA ARG A 77 18.58 13.26 12.66
C ARG A 77 17.96 11.90 12.90
N MET A 78 17.33 11.36 11.87
CA MET A 78 16.75 10.02 11.93
C MET A 78 17.84 8.94 11.90
N LYS A 79 17.63 7.85 12.64
CA LYS A 79 18.50 6.67 12.63
C LYS A 79 18.34 5.88 11.33
N PHE A 80 19.34 5.05 11.03
CA PHE A 80 19.28 4.12 9.91
C PHE A 80 18.23 3.05 10.23
N LYS A 81 17.35 2.72 9.27
CA LYS A 81 16.22 1.76 9.41
C LYS A 81 15.03 2.23 10.23
N SER A 82 14.94 3.51 10.61
CA SER A 82 13.71 4.04 11.19
C SER A 82 12.57 3.98 10.18
N THR A 83 11.40 3.53 10.63
CA THR A 83 10.18 3.43 9.83
C THR A 83 9.05 4.12 10.58
N PRO A 84 8.13 4.80 9.87
CA PRO A 84 6.97 5.37 10.52
C PRO A 84 6.09 4.22 11.03
N THR A 85 5.66 4.32 12.28
CA THR A 85 4.85 3.29 12.97
C THR A 85 3.68 3.90 13.75
N LEU A 86 3.70 5.22 13.98
CA LEU A 86 2.69 5.93 14.77
C LEU A 86 1.69 6.65 13.86
N HIS A 87 0.45 6.77 14.32
CA HIS A 87 -0.61 7.54 13.68
C HIS A 87 -0.77 7.26 12.17
N LEU A 88 -0.55 5.99 11.79
CA LEU A 88 -0.71 5.56 10.42
C LEU A 88 -2.17 5.24 10.11
N PRO A 89 -2.60 5.39 8.85
CA PRO A 89 -3.90 4.91 8.41
C PRO A 89 -4.02 3.43 8.78
N LYS A 90 -5.06 3.06 9.54
CA LYS A 90 -5.29 1.65 9.90
C LYS A 90 -5.32 0.85 8.61
N LYS A 91 -4.32 0.01 8.34
CA LYS A 91 -4.44 -1.11 7.39
C LYS A 91 -5.61 -1.89 7.94
N ILE A 92 -6.78 -1.76 7.31
CA ILE A 92 -7.78 -2.81 7.36
C ILE A 92 -7.04 -3.95 6.67
N VAL A 93 -6.23 -4.65 7.45
CA VAL A 93 -5.76 -5.95 7.08
C VAL A 93 -7.07 -6.72 7.08
N TRP A 94 -7.60 -7.00 5.89
CA TRP A 94 -8.49 -8.13 5.72
C TRP A 94 -7.63 -9.36 6.02
N GLU A 95 -7.34 -9.54 7.30
CA GLU A 95 -6.35 -10.45 7.82
C GLU A 95 -6.92 -11.83 7.64
N ARG A 96 -6.75 -12.36 6.42
CA ARG A 96 -7.16 -13.69 5.94
C ARG A 96 -8.17 -14.34 6.88
N SER A 97 -9.34 -13.71 7.02
CA SER A 97 -10.31 -14.29 7.93
C SER A 97 -10.77 -15.60 7.26
N LEU A 98 -11.21 -16.58 8.05
CA LEU A 98 -11.84 -17.79 7.51
C LEU A 98 -12.89 -17.45 6.43
N ARG A 99 -13.56 -16.29 6.55
CA ARG A 99 -14.53 -15.78 5.57
C ARG A 99 -13.89 -15.42 4.22
N ASP A 100 -12.71 -14.81 4.21
CA ASP A 100 -12.01 -14.41 2.97
C ASP A 100 -11.38 -15.61 2.28
N GLN A 101 -10.83 -16.57 3.05
CA GLN A 101 -10.32 -17.82 2.50
C GLN A 101 -11.45 -18.64 1.86
N VAL A 102 -12.58 -18.78 2.56
CA VAL A 102 -13.77 -19.46 2.03
C VAL A 102 -14.31 -18.76 0.78
N MET A 103 -14.33 -17.42 0.76
CA MET A 103 -14.76 -16.66 -0.42
C MET A 103 -13.81 -16.87 -1.60
N MET A 104 -12.49 -16.82 -1.38
CA MET A 104 -11.51 -17.04 -2.45
C MET A 104 -11.56 -18.47 -3.00
N ASP A 105 -11.74 -19.46 -2.13
CA ASP A 105 -11.90 -20.86 -2.56
C ASP A 105 -13.23 -21.07 -3.31
N TYR A 106 -14.31 -20.40 -2.90
CA TYR A 106 -15.58 -20.39 -3.64
C TYR A 106 -15.42 -19.78 -5.05
N LEU A 107 -14.75 -18.63 -5.17
CA LEU A 107 -14.50 -17.99 -6.45
C LEU A 107 -13.64 -18.87 -7.37
N ARG A 108 -12.63 -19.55 -6.81
CA ARG A 108 -11.80 -20.51 -7.56
C ARG A 108 -12.65 -21.67 -8.08
N ALA A 109 -13.46 -22.28 -7.22
CA ALA A 109 -14.35 -23.38 -7.59
C ALA A 109 -15.37 -22.98 -8.68
N LEU A 110 -15.93 -21.77 -8.60
CA LEU A 110 -16.80 -21.23 -9.65
C LEU A 110 -16.09 -21.09 -10.99
N ASN A 111 -14.83 -20.63 -10.97
CA ASN A 111 -14.05 -20.44 -12.19
C ASN A 111 -13.69 -21.79 -12.84
N ASP A 112 -13.34 -22.79 -12.03
CA ASP A 112 -13.10 -24.16 -12.48
C ASP A 112 -14.36 -24.79 -13.09
N LYS A 113 -15.53 -24.59 -12.44
CA LYS A 113 -16.82 -25.04 -12.97
C LYS A 113 -17.13 -24.40 -14.33
N ARG A 114 -16.90 -23.08 -14.48
CA ARG A 114 -17.06 -22.39 -15.77
C ARG A 114 -16.15 -22.98 -16.85
N ARG A 115 -14.90 -23.28 -16.51
CA ARG A 115 -13.92 -23.87 -17.43
C ARG A 115 -14.35 -25.27 -17.87
N LEU A 116 -14.83 -26.10 -16.95
CA LEU A 116 -15.34 -27.43 -17.26
C LEU A 116 -16.56 -27.38 -18.18
N ILE A 117 -17.52 -26.49 -17.90
CA ILE A 117 -18.71 -26.30 -18.76
C ILE A 117 -18.29 -25.91 -20.18
N LYS A 118 -17.29 -25.04 -20.33
CA LYS A 118 -16.78 -24.65 -21.65
C LYS A 118 -16.21 -25.86 -22.40
N LEU A 119 -15.35 -26.65 -21.76
CA LEU A 119 -14.75 -27.84 -22.36
C LEU A 119 -15.80 -28.89 -22.75
N LEU A 120 -16.82 -29.10 -21.91
CA LEU A 120 -17.91 -30.03 -22.21
C LEU A 120 -18.72 -29.57 -23.43
N LYS A 121 -19.00 -28.26 -23.55
CA LYS A 121 -19.67 -27.71 -24.73
C LYS A 121 -18.83 -27.90 -26.00
N GLU A 122 -17.52 -27.69 -25.93
CA GLU A 122 -16.60 -27.91 -27.04
C GLU A 122 -16.56 -29.39 -27.44
N LYS A 123 -16.48 -30.32 -26.47
CA LYS A 123 -16.51 -31.76 -26.71
C LYS A 123 -17.82 -32.21 -27.40
N LEU A 124 -18.97 -31.76 -26.90
CA LEU A 124 -20.27 -32.04 -27.50
C LEU A 124 -20.42 -31.46 -28.92
N LEU A 125 -19.76 -30.34 -29.22
CA LEU A 125 -19.72 -29.78 -30.58
C LEU A 125 -18.86 -30.65 -31.50
N MET A 126 -17.72 -31.15 -31.02
CA MET A 126 -16.84 -32.06 -31.76
C MET A 126 -17.53 -33.38 -32.07
N GLU A 127 -18.16 -34.01 -31.08
CA GLU A 127 -18.90 -35.28 -31.24
C GLU A 127 -20.04 -35.15 -32.26
N ARG A 128 -20.86 -34.10 -32.15
CA ARG A 128 -21.92 -33.81 -33.14
C ARG A 128 -21.40 -33.53 -34.55
N ARG A 129 -20.13 -33.10 -34.71
CA ARG A 129 -19.50 -32.92 -36.03
C ARG A 129 -19.00 -34.26 -36.57
N HIS A 130 -18.52 -35.15 -35.70
CA HIS A 130 -18.05 -36.48 -36.08
C HIS A 130 -19.21 -37.38 -36.53
N ASP A 131 -20.33 -37.38 -35.81
CA ASP A 131 -21.50 -38.17 -36.18
C ASP A 131 -22.10 -37.73 -37.52
N ARG A 132 -22.15 -36.41 -37.77
CA ARG A 132 -22.58 -35.84 -39.06
C ARG A 132 -21.66 -36.15 -40.25
N ARG A 133 -20.41 -36.57 -40.01
CA ARG A 133 -19.47 -36.99 -41.06
C ARG A 133 -19.56 -38.50 -41.36
N LYS A 134 -20.26 -39.27 -40.51
CA LYS A 134 -20.43 -40.73 -40.64
C LYS A 134 -21.77 -41.14 -41.27
N THR A 135 -22.76 -40.24 -41.26
CA THR A 135 -23.98 -40.30 -42.08
C THR A 135 -23.76 -39.67 -43.43
#